data_AF-H1HGA5-F1
#
_entry.id   AF-H1HGA5-F1
#
_cell.length_a   1.000
_cell.length_b   1.000
_cell.length_c   1.000
_cell.angle_alpha   90.00
_cell.angle_beta   90.00
_cell.angle_gamma   90.00
#
_symmetry.space_group_name_H-M   'P 1'
#
loop_
_entity.id
_entity.type
_entity.pdbx_description
1 polymer ?
#
loop_
_entity_poly.entity_id
_entity_poly.type
_entity_poly.pdbx_seq_one_letter_code
_entity_poly.pdbx_strand_id
1 'polypeptide(L)'
;MEQEKQRTIQEYVPGKQVTLAHLIANPDKDMCIKLGLDEEKTNAIGILTITPGEAAIISADIAIKSGSIELGFLDRFSGTLLLTGDFASVESSLKAVLAFLQETLKFYICEITRS
;
A
#
# COMPACT_ATOMS: atom_id res chain seq x y z
N MET A 1 46.26 7.52 13.84
CA MET A 1 45.71 6.22 14.30
C MET A 1 44.32 6.11 13.73
N GLU A 2 44.09 5.19 12.79
CA GLU A 2 42.72 4.86 12.36
C GLU A 2 41.97 4.28 13.56
N GLN A 3 40.80 4.85 13.89
CA GLN A 3 39.91 4.27 14.88
C GLN A 3 39.31 2.99 14.29
N GLU A 4 39.56 1.85 14.94
CA GLU A 4 38.94 0.60 14.55
C GLU A 4 37.42 0.70 14.67
N LYS A 5 36.70 0.34 13.60
CA LYS A 5 35.23 0.33 13.60
C LYS A 5 34.71 -0.71 14.58
N GLN A 6 33.93 -0.27 15.56
CA GLN A 6 33.19 -1.15 16.45
C GLN A 6 32.24 -2.04 15.63
N ARG A 7 32.34 -3.36 15.80
CA ARG A 7 31.46 -4.34 15.17
C ARG A 7 30.41 -4.81 16.18
N THR A 8 29.16 -4.77 15.78
CA THR A 8 28.01 -5.24 16.58
C THR A 8 27.17 -6.19 15.73
N ILE A 9 26.67 -7.26 16.32
CA ILE A 9 25.69 -8.15 15.69
C ILE A 9 24.31 -7.55 15.95
N GLN A 10 23.56 -7.34 14.87
CA GLN A 10 22.19 -6.85 14.93
C GLN A 10 21.28 -7.82 14.21
N GLU A 11 20.33 -8.39 14.94
CA GLU A 11 19.26 -9.19 14.37
C GLU A 11 18.14 -8.26 13.90
N TYR A 12 17.71 -8.42 12.65
CA TYR A 12 16.62 -7.64 12.08
C TYR A 12 15.37 -8.50 11.97
N VAL A 13 14.25 -7.94 12.42
CA VAL A 13 12.91 -8.48 12.22
C VAL A 13 12.04 -7.39 11.61
N PRO A 14 11.15 -7.72 10.67
CA PRO A 14 10.24 -6.73 10.10
C PRO A 14 9.25 -6.26 11.16
N GLY A 15 9.08 -4.94 11.26
CA GLY A 15 7.98 -4.35 12.02
C GLY A 15 6.62 -4.65 11.37
N LYS A 16 5.53 -4.34 12.09
CA LYS A 16 4.16 -4.40 11.57
C LYS A 16 3.64 -2.99 11.35
N GLN A 17 3.74 -2.47 10.14
CA GLN A 17 3.42 -1.08 9.83
C GLN A 17 2.85 -0.90 8.43
N VAL A 18 1.88 0.00 8.29
CA VAL A 18 1.51 0.62 7.02
C VAL A 18 2.15 2.00 6.97
N THR A 19 3.17 2.16 6.14
CA THR A 19 3.98 3.37 6.07
C THR A 19 3.38 4.42 5.14
N LEU A 20 2.62 3.98 4.13
CA LEU A 20 1.96 4.85 3.17
C LEU A 20 0.58 4.29 2.84
N ALA A 21 -0.42 5.18 2.83
CA ALA A 21 -1.76 4.96 2.31
C ALA A 21 -2.18 6.24 1.58
N HIS A 22 -2.07 6.23 0.25
CA HIS A 22 -2.27 7.42 -0.57
C HIS A 22 -3.31 7.19 -1.65
N LEU A 23 -4.16 8.19 -1.89
CA LEU A 23 -5.17 8.18 -2.93
C LEU A 23 -4.86 9.29 -3.95
N ILE A 24 -4.64 8.91 -5.20
CA ILE A 24 -4.48 9.85 -6.31
C ILE A 24 -5.82 9.93 -7.03
N ALA A 25 -6.43 11.11 -7.09
CA ALA A 25 -7.62 11.38 -7.87
C ALA A 25 -7.24 11.79 -9.30
N ASN A 26 -7.92 11.25 -10.31
CA ASN A 26 -7.70 11.57 -11.72
C ASN A 26 -6.21 11.53 -12.13
N PRO A 27 -5.55 10.35 -12.00
CA PRO A 27 -4.14 10.21 -12.32
C PRO A 27 -3.85 10.60 -13.78
N ASP A 28 -2.66 11.14 -14.01
CA ASP A 28 -2.21 11.44 -15.38
C ASP A 28 -2.09 10.16 -16.22
N LYS A 29 -2.50 10.23 -17.50
CA LYS A 29 -2.50 9.09 -18.42
C LYS A 29 -1.10 8.49 -18.63
N ASP A 30 -0.07 9.33 -18.79
CA ASP A 30 1.31 8.86 -18.94
C ASP A 30 1.78 8.11 -17.69
N MET A 31 1.32 8.52 -16.51
CA MET A 31 1.58 7.80 -15.27
C MET A 31 0.87 6.43 -15.25
N CYS A 32 -0.41 6.36 -15.65
CA CYS A 32 -1.15 5.10 -15.76
C CYS A 32 -0.44 4.11 -16.69
N ILE A 33 -0.01 4.56 -17.89
CA ILE A 33 0.73 3.72 -18.84
C ILE A 33 2.02 3.17 -18.20
N LYS A 34 2.81 4.05 -17.56
CA LYS A 34 4.09 3.67 -16.94
C LYS A 34 3.93 2.68 -15.79
N LEU A 35 2.79 2.73 -15.09
CA LEU A 35 2.43 1.80 -14.03
C LEU A 35 1.77 0.51 -14.55
N GLY A 36 1.52 0.40 -15.85
CA GLY A 36 0.84 -0.74 -16.46
C GLY A 36 -0.66 -0.80 -16.18
N LEU A 37 -1.29 0.36 -15.90
CA LEU A 37 -2.71 0.50 -15.60
C LEU A 37 -3.50 0.92 -16.85
N ASP A 38 -4.81 0.61 -16.87
CA ASP A 38 -5.72 1.02 -17.94
C ASP A 38 -6.05 2.51 -17.79
N GLU A 39 -5.45 3.36 -18.62
CA GLU A 39 -5.58 4.82 -18.57
C GLU A 39 -7.01 5.33 -18.83
N GLU A 40 -7.86 4.55 -19.48
CA GLU A 40 -9.24 4.95 -19.80
C GLU A 40 -10.23 4.55 -18.69
N LYS A 41 -9.84 3.62 -17.81
CA LYS A 41 -10.69 3.13 -16.70
C LYS A 41 -10.22 3.57 -15.32
N THR A 42 -8.97 4.00 -15.21
CA THR A 42 -8.37 4.36 -13.91
C THR A 42 -8.77 5.78 -13.52
N ASN A 43 -9.85 5.91 -12.76
CA ASN A 43 -10.30 7.21 -12.25
C ASN A 43 -9.59 7.63 -10.95
N ALA A 44 -9.12 6.67 -10.17
CA ALA A 44 -8.33 6.88 -8.97
C ALA A 44 -7.37 5.72 -8.74
N ILE A 45 -6.24 6.01 -8.08
CA ILE A 45 -5.24 5.02 -7.68
C ILE A 45 -5.06 5.07 -6.17
N GLY A 46 -5.19 3.92 -5.52
CA GLY A 46 -4.82 3.71 -4.12
C GLY A 46 -3.44 3.07 -4.04
N ILE A 47 -2.55 3.64 -3.24
CA ILE A 47 -1.18 3.15 -3.05
C ILE A 47 -1.00 2.79 -1.58
N LEU A 48 -0.51 1.59 -1.32
CA LEU A 48 -0.15 1.12 0.01
C LEU A 48 1.31 0.64 0.04
N THR A 49 2.01 0.97 1.13
CA THR A 49 3.32 0.39 1.46
C THR A 49 3.24 -0.25 2.85
N ILE A 50 3.44 -1.57 2.89
CA ILE A 50 3.16 -2.39 4.07
C ILE A 50 4.41 -3.19 4.45
N THR A 51 4.70 -3.26 5.74
CA THR A 51 5.73 -4.14 6.31
C THR A 51 5.08 -5.01 7.39
N PRO A 52 5.28 -6.34 7.38
CA PRO A 52 6.02 -7.12 6.38
C PRO A 52 5.27 -7.21 5.03
N GLY A 53 6.01 -7.48 3.96
CA GLY A 53 5.48 -7.39 2.58
C GLY A 53 4.35 -8.38 2.29
N GLU A 54 4.32 -9.53 2.97
CA GLU A 54 3.28 -10.55 2.83
C GLU A 54 1.90 -10.04 3.26
N ALA A 55 1.83 -9.02 4.11
CA ALA A 55 0.56 -8.39 4.49
C ALA A 55 -0.09 -7.62 3.32
N ALA A 56 0.63 -7.38 2.22
CA ALA A 56 0.03 -6.88 0.97
C ALA A 56 -1.01 -7.87 0.39
N ILE A 57 -0.80 -9.17 0.57
CA ILE A 57 -1.75 -10.21 0.12
C ILE A 57 -3.07 -10.11 0.90
N ILE A 58 -2.96 -9.96 2.23
CA ILE A 58 -4.11 -9.80 3.12
C ILE A 58 -4.86 -8.51 2.78
N SER A 59 -4.11 -7.43 2.56
CA SER A 59 -4.66 -6.12 2.22
C SER A 59 -5.40 -6.12 0.89
N ALA A 60 -4.88 -6.85 -0.11
CA ALA A 60 -5.54 -6.99 -1.41
C ALA A 60 -6.89 -7.72 -1.29
N ASP A 61 -6.95 -8.82 -0.53
CA ASP A 61 -8.19 -9.57 -0.29
C ASP A 61 -9.27 -8.70 0.39
N ILE A 62 -8.88 -7.91 1.39
CA ILE A 62 -9.79 -6.99 2.09
C ILE A 62 -10.25 -5.87 1.16
N ALA A 63 -9.32 -5.28 0.40
CA ALA A 63 -9.61 -4.16 -0.49
C ALA A 63 -10.66 -4.52 -1.55
N ILE A 64 -10.51 -5.70 -2.19
CA ILE A 64 -11.46 -6.21 -3.21
C ILE A 64 -12.84 -6.44 -2.60
N LYS A 65 -12.92 -6.89 -1.35
CA LYS A 65 -14.20 -7.15 -0.67
C LYS A 65 -14.90 -5.89 -0.14
N SER A 66 -14.21 -4.75 -0.13
CA SER A 66 -14.65 -3.52 0.52
C SER A 66 -15.17 -2.43 -0.44
N GLY A 67 -15.02 -2.64 -1.75
CA GLY A 67 -15.44 -1.67 -2.76
C GLY A 67 -15.34 -2.23 -4.18
N SER A 68 -15.94 -1.53 -5.14
CA SER A 68 -15.82 -1.85 -6.57
C SER A 68 -14.48 -1.37 -7.10
N ILE A 69 -13.41 -2.10 -6.75
CA ILE A 69 -12.03 -1.83 -7.15
C ILE A 69 -11.42 -3.00 -7.93
N GLU A 70 -10.36 -2.72 -8.67
CA GLU A 70 -9.49 -3.70 -9.30
C GLU A 70 -8.07 -3.60 -8.73
N LEU A 71 -7.34 -4.72 -8.71
CA LEU A 71 -5.93 -4.72 -8.35
C LEU A 71 -5.10 -4.29 -9.54
N GLY A 72 -4.46 -3.13 -9.43
CA GLY A 72 -3.46 -2.71 -10.42
C GLY A 72 -2.16 -3.48 -10.29
N PHE A 73 -1.71 -3.69 -9.04
CA PHE A 73 -0.46 -4.37 -8.75
C PHE A 73 -0.42 -4.90 -7.32
N LEU A 74 0.20 -6.06 -7.12
CA LEU A 74 0.41 -6.67 -5.80
C LEU A 74 1.83 -7.23 -5.75
N ASP A 75 2.66 -6.65 -4.88
CA ASP A 75 4.03 -7.09 -4.66
C ASP A 75 4.28 -7.45 -3.19
N ARG A 76 4.34 -8.76 -2.94
CA ARG A 76 4.62 -9.34 -1.63
C ARG A 76 6.08 -9.23 -1.18
N PHE A 77 6.99 -8.85 -2.05
CA PHE A 77 8.42 -8.69 -1.73
C PHE A 77 8.71 -7.30 -1.19
N SER A 78 8.19 -6.26 -1.86
CA SER A 78 8.31 -4.87 -1.38
C SER A 78 7.20 -4.48 -0.39
N GLY A 79 6.07 -5.19 -0.40
CA GLY A 79 4.86 -4.80 0.34
C GLY A 79 4.05 -3.69 -0.32
N THR A 80 4.22 -3.51 -1.64
CA THR A 80 3.48 -2.51 -2.43
C THR A 80 2.18 -3.09 -2.94
N LEU A 81 1.09 -2.34 -2.79
CA LEU A 81 -0.23 -2.67 -3.33
C LEU A 81 -0.82 -1.45 -4.04
N LEU A 82 -1.22 -1.62 -5.30
CA LEU A 82 -1.94 -0.64 -6.10
C LEU A 82 -3.38 -1.08 -6.32
N LEU A 83 -4.31 -0.20 -5.98
CA LEU A 83 -5.75 -0.34 -6.20
C LEU A 83 -6.19 0.65 -7.26
N THR A 84 -7.15 0.28 -8.10
CA THR A 84 -7.74 1.16 -9.10
C THR A 84 -9.26 1.10 -9.05
N GLY A 85 -9.93 2.19 -9.37
CA GLY A 85 -11.39 2.28 -9.35
C GLY A 85 -11.86 3.72 -9.33
N ASP A 86 -13.12 3.95 -8.98
CA ASP A 86 -13.60 5.30 -8.67
C ASP A 86 -13.06 5.79 -7.31
N PHE A 87 -13.02 7.11 -7.14
CA PHE A 87 -12.45 7.74 -5.94
C PHE A 87 -13.06 7.22 -4.64
N ALA A 88 -14.39 7.07 -4.58
CA ALA A 88 -15.08 6.67 -3.35
C ALA A 88 -14.83 5.19 -3.03
N SER A 89 -14.83 4.33 -4.05
CA SER A 89 -14.51 2.91 -3.89
C SER A 89 -13.08 2.71 -3.41
N VAL A 90 -12.10 3.39 -4.00
CA VAL A 90 -10.70 3.29 -3.57
C VAL A 90 -10.52 3.84 -2.17
N GLU A 91 -11.11 4.99 -1.83
CA GLU A 91 -11.03 5.54 -0.47
C GLU A 91 -11.65 4.60 0.57
N SER A 92 -12.80 4.00 0.26
CA SER A 92 -13.46 3.01 1.12
C SER A 92 -12.59 1.78 1.34
N SER A 93 -12.00 1.24 0.26
CA SER A 93 -11.09 0.08 0.34
C SER A 93 -9.84 0.39 1.16
N LEU A 94 -9.24 1.57 1.00
CA LEU A 94 -8.11 1.99 1.84
C LEU A 94 -8.51 2.04 3.33
N LYS A 95 -9.63 2.68 3.67
CA LYS A 95 -10.13 2.74 5.05
C LYS A 95 -10.34 1.35 5.66
N ALA A 96 -10.96 0.44 4.90
CA ALA A 96 -11.21 -0.92 5.34
C ALA A 96 -9.92 -1.72 5.60
N VAL A 97 -8.93 -1.60 4.71
CA VAL A 97 -7.61 -2.23 4.88
C VAL A 97 -6.93 -1.70 6.14
N LEU A 98 -6.85 -0.37 6.29
CA LEU A 98 -6.18 0.24 7.45
C LEU A 98 -6.85 -0.16 8.76
N ALA A 99 -8.18 -0.10 8.83
CA ALA A 99 -8.94 -0.52 10.01
C ALA A 99 -8.66 -1.98 10.37
N PHE A 100 -8.73 -2.90 9.41
CA PHE A 100 -8.47 -4.32 9.68
C PHE A 100 -7.03 -4.57 10.17
N LEU A 101 -6.04 -3.97 9.50
CA LEU A 101 -4.64 -4.15 9.89
C LEU A 101 -4.38 -3.58 11.30
N GLN A 102 -5.02 -2.46 11.65
CA GLN A 102 -4.90 -1.85 12.97
C GLN A 102 -5.62 -2.65 14.06
N GLU A 103 -6.89 -2.95 13.84
CA GLU A 103 -7.77 -3.47 14.88
C GLU A 103 -7.56 -4.97 15.07
N THR A 104 -7.34 -5.71 13.98
CA THR A 104 -7.19 -7.18 14.02
C THR A 104 -5.73 -7.57 14.16
N LEU A 105 -4.86 -7.08 13.26
CA LEU A 105 -3.46 -7.53 13.20
C LEU A 105 -2.50 -6.66 14.03
N LYS A 106 -3.00 -5.58 14.62
CA LYS A 106 -2.23 -4.66 15.48
C LYS A 106 -1.01 -4.06 14.77
N PHE A 107 -1.21 -3.60 13.53
CA PHE A 107 -0.22 -2.82 12.80
C PHE A 107 -0.20 -1.38 13.32
N TYR A 108 0.96 -0.72 13.19
CA TYR A 108 1.03 0.74 13.23
C TYR A 108 0.59 1.32 11.88
N ILE A 109 -0.16 2.41 11.87
CA ILE A 109 -0.85 2.90 10.67
C ILE A 109 -0.58 4.38 10.46
N CYS A 110 -0.42 4.78 9.20
CA CYS A 110 -0.46 6.17 8.77
C CYS A 110 -1.88 6.64 8.45
N GLU A 111 -2.06 7.96 8.31
CA GLU A 111 -3.30 8.53 7.80
C GLU A 111 -3.41 8.39 6.28
N ILE A 112 -4.64 8.35 5.78
CA ILE A 112 -4.88 8.40 4.32
C ILE A 112 -4.57 9.81 3.83
N THR A 113 -3.62 9.91 2.91
CA THR A 113 -3.25 11.14 2.22
C THR A 113 -3.84 11.16 0.81
N ARG A 114 -3.98 12.35 0.21
CA ARG A 114 -4.65 12.53 -1.09
C ARG A 114 -3.89 13.49 -1.99
N SER A 115 -3.91 13.26 -3.30
CA SER A 115 -3.47 14.20 -4.35
C SER A 115 -4.40 14.22 -5.55
#